data_AF-A0A1S4EBJ8-F1
#
_entry.id   AF-A0A1S4EBJ8-F1
#
_cell.length_a   1.000
_cell.length_b   1.000
_cell.length_c   1.000
_cell.angle_alpha   90.00
_cell.angle_beta   90.00
_cell.angle_gamma   90.00
#
_symmetry.space_group_name_H-M   'P 1'
#
loop_
_entity.id
_entity.type
_entity.pdbx_description
1 polymer ?
#
loop_
_entity_poly.entity_id
_entity_poly.type
_entity_poly.pdbx_seq_one_letter_code
_entity_poly.pdbx_strand_id
1 'polypeptide(L)'
;MERPSKDTPMVELKPTISQNLLEQVKNLKPLSHLDRGDLSSSIPLGTKCKNNACKQSYEGPESLSTICVHHAGVPVFHEGLKFWSCCTKKTTEFSAFLEQEGCTHGQHVWFKKTAEKGQVKCRLDWFQTGSTVVVSIFGKKYDPLRSKVLLSPVRLKVDLYFPEEDGNYQQDIELRGIEPVSSYLASGLTTEANGVQLKNV
;
A
#
# COMPACT_ATOMS: atom_id res chain seq x y z
N MET A 1 -12.10 -30.87 -19.84
CA MET A 1 -11.61 -29.81 -20.73
C MET A 1 -10.09 -29.83 -20.71
N GLU A 2 -9.46 -29.64 -21.86
CA GLU A 2 -8.00 -29.47 -21.95
C GLU A 2 -7.63 -28.07 -21.46
N ARG A 3 -6.54 -27.94 -20.70
CA ARG A 3 -6.11 -26.67 -20.11
C ARG A 3 -5.64 -25.71 -21.21
N PRO A 4 -6.22 -24.50 -21.33
CA PRO A 4 -5.77 -23.52 -22.30
C PRO A 4 -4.30 -23.13 -22.10
N SER A 5 -3.61 -22.74 -23.18
CA SER A 5 -2.22 -22.26 -23.11
C SER A 5 -2.08 -21.03 -22.22
N LYS A 6 -0.92 -20.83 -21.59
CA LYS A 6 -0.61 -19.63 -20.80
C LYS A 6 -0.61 -18.34 -21.64
N ASP A 7 -0.46 -18.48 -22.95
CA ASP A 7 -0.45 -17.37 -23.91
C ASP A 7 -1.84 -17.05 -24.45
N THR A 8 -2.89 -17.66 -23.89
CA THR A 8 -4.28 -17.32 -24.22
C THR A 8 -4.50 -15.81 -24.04
N PRO A 9 -5.09 -15.12 -25.04
CA PRO A 9 -5.36 -13.69 -24.95
C PRO A 9 -6.11 -13.34 -23.67
N MET A 10 -5.67 -12.25 -23.03
CA MET A 10 -6.28 -11.76 -21.81
C MET A 10 -7.29 -10.67 -22.13
N VAL A 11 -8.40 -10.64 -21.40
CA VAL A 11 -9.43 -9.61 -21.49
C VAL A 11 -9.25 -8.64 -20.32
N GLU A 12 -9.34 -7.34 -20.59
CA GLU A 12 -9.37 -6.32 -19.55
C GLU A 12 -10.74 -6.27 -18.89
N LEU A 13 -10.78 -6.48 -17.58
CA LEU A 13 -12.01 -6.42 -16.80
C LEU A 13 -12.36 -4.97 -16.51
N LYS A 14 -13.60 -4.59 -16.83
CA LYS A 14 -14.14 -3.28 -16.45
C LYS A 14 -14.55 -3.29 -14.98
N PRO A 15 -13.93 -2.46 -14.12
CA PRO A 15 -14.28 -2.42 -12.71
C PRO A 15 -15.64 -1.75 -12.51
N THR A 16 -16.46 -2.30 -11.63
CA THR A 16 -17.61 -1.60 -11.05
C THR A 16 -17.10 -0.71 -9.91
N ILE A 17 -17.18 0.60 -10.07
CA ILE A 17 -16.61 1.58 -9.13
C ILE A 17 -17.75 2.32 -8.42
N SER A 18 -17.71 2.42 -7.09
CA SER A 18 -18.68 3.21 -6.33
C SER A 18 -18.48 4.72 -6.50
N GLN A 19 -19.54 5.51 -6.38
CA GLN A 19 -19.44 6.98 -6.47
C GLN A 19 -18.50 7.57 -5.42
N ASN A 20 -18.52 7.02 -4.20
CA ASN A 20 -17.63 7.45 -3.13
C ASN A 20 -16.15 7.23 -3.48
N LEU A 21 -15.80 6.11 -4.15
CA LEU A 21 -14.43 5.85 -4.61
C LEU A 21 -14.02 6.88 -5.66
N LEU A 22 -14.90 7.20 -6.61
CA LEU A 22 -14.62 8.21 -7.64
C LEU A 22 -14.37 9.59 -7.04
N GLU A 23 -15.13 9.99 -6.01
CA GLU A 23 -14.90 11.25 -5.30
C GLU A 23 -13.57 11.27 -4.56
N GLN A 24 -13.19 10.17 -3.90
CA GLN A 24 -11.89 10.06 -3.25
C GLN A 24 -10.74 10.15 -4.26
N VAL A 25 -10.88 9.51 -5.43
CA VAL A 25 -9.86 9.50 -6.49
C VAL A 25 -9.60 10.91 -7.02
N LYS A 26 -10.65 11.74 -7.15
CA LYS A 26 -10.50 13.16 -7.54
C LYS A 26 -9.65 13.98 -6.57
N ASN A 27 -9.59 13.56 -5.31
CA ASN A 27 -8.84 14.26 -4.25
C ASN A 27 -7.42 13.70 -4.06
N LEU A 28 -7.02 12.65 -4.79
CA LEU A 28 -5.67 12.11 -4.72
C LEU A 28 -4.68 13.07 -5.40
N LYS A 29 -3.56 13.35 -4.73
CA LYS A 29 -2.51 14.23 -5.24
C LYS A 29 -1.34 13.39 -5.76
N PRO A 30 -1.03 13.43 -7.07
CA PRO A 30 0.15 12.77 -7.60
C PRO A 30 1.44 13.34 -7.00
N LEU A 31 2.38 12.48 -6.58
CA LEU A 31 3.72 12.93 -6.16
C LEU A 31 4.53 13.58 -7.29
N SER A 32 4.10 13.43 -8.55
CA SER A 32 4.75 14.01 -9.73
C SER A 32 4.72 15.56 -9.79
N HIS A 33 4.05 16.23 -8.84
CA HIS A 33 4.10 17.70 -8.68
C HIS A 33 5.16 18.18 -7.67
N LEU A 34 5.95 17.27 -7.08
CA LEU A 34 7.13 17.66 -6.29
C LEU A 34 8.37 17.53 -7.18
N ASP A 35 8.67 18.60 -7.89
CA ASP A 35 9.90 18.75 -8.65
C ASP A 35 11.10 18.35 -7.79
N ARG A 36 12.01 17.58 -8.40
CA ARG A 36 13.28 17.15 -7.82
C ARG A 36 14.19 18.37 -7.64
N GLY A 37 13.98 19.13 -6.58
CA GLY A 37 14.88 20.21 -6.21
C GLY A 37 14.16 21.37 -5.55
N ASP A 38 13.60 21.15 -4.36
CA ASP A 38 13.59 22.09 -3.22
C ASP A 38 12.63 21.55 -2.13
N LEU A 39 13.07 20.55 -1.34
CA LEU A 39 12.23 19.89 -0.34
C LEU A 39 11.92 20.75 0.90
N SER A 40 12.46 21.97 1.04
CA SER A 40 12.12 22.85 2.17
C SER A 40 10.81 23.61 1.97
N SER A 41 10.36 23.79 0.73
CA SER A 41 9.33 24.78 0.38
C SER A 41 7.91 24.21 0.33
N SER A 42 7.72 22.92 0.56
CA SER A 42 6.43 22.23 0.37
C SER A 42 6.05 21.24 1.46
N ILE A 43 6.68 21.29 2.64
CA ILE A 43 6.21 20.51 3.80
C ILE A 43 5.06 21.30 4.47
N PRO A 44 3.83 20.76 4.54
CA PRO A 44 2.75 21.43 5.26
C PRO A 44 3.08 21.59 6.74
N LEU A 45 2.77 22.74 7.32
CA LEU A 45 2.86 22.96 8.76
C LEU A 45 2.07 21.88 9.51
N GLY A 46 2.65 21.36 10.58
CA GLY A 46 2.10 20.25 11.36
C GLY A 46 2.39 18.86 10.80
N THR A 47 3.12 18.71 9.69
CA THR A 47 3.51 17.39 9.17
C THR A 47 4.37 16.65 10.18
N LYS A 48 3.94 15.46 10.61
CA LYS A 48 4.68 14.67 11.61
C LYS A 48 5.88 13.96 11.00
N CYS A 49 6.97 13.90 11.75
CA CYS A 49 8.13 13.08 11.39
C CYS A 49 7.71 11.60 11.31
N LYS A 50 8.20 10.90 10.30
CA LYS A 50 7.87 9.49 10.02
C LYS A 50 8.91 8.50 10.56
N ASN A 51 9.96 8.99 11.23
CA ASN A 51 10.91 8.13 11.93
C ASN A 51 10.29 7.56 13.21
N ASN A 52 10.65 6.33 13.56
CA ASN A 52 10.08 5.62 14.71
C ASN A 52 10.33 6.36 16.03
N ALA A 53 9.29 6.49 16.85
CA ALA A 53 9.30 7.19 18.14
C ALA A 53 9.61 8.71 18.10
N CYS A 54 9.84 9.30 16.92
CA CYS A 54 10.00 10.74 16.81
C CYS A 54 8.64 11.43 16.92
N LYS A 55 8.50 12.37 17.86
CA LYS A 55 7.23 13.10 18.11
C LYS A 55 7.19 14.49 17.46
N GLN A 56 8.26 14.89 16.77
CA GLN A 56 8.35 16.23 16.18
C GLN A 56 7.41 16.41 15.00
N SER A 57 6.87 17.62 14.89
CA SER A 57 6.04 18.08 13.77
C SER A 57 6.76 19.23 13.06
N TYR A 58 6.54 19.38 11.77
CA TYR A 58 7.15 20.43 10.97
C TYR A 58 6.51 21.78 11.31
N GLU A 59 7.27 22.69 11.91
CA GLU A 59 6.83 24.04 12.30
C GLU A 59 7.38 25.14 11.38
N GLY A 60 8.33 24.80 10.51
CA GLY A 60 8.98 25.72 9.58
C GLY A 60 10.38 25.26 9.20
N PRO A 61 11.13 26.04 8.40
CA PRO A 61 12.49 25.71 7.96
C PRO A 61 13.45 25.43 9.12
N GLU A 62 13.26 26.04 10.29
CA GLU A 62 14.01 25.76 11.51
C GLU A 62 13.83 24.31 12.00
N SER A 63 12.68 23.68 11.73
CA SER A 63 12.47 22.26 12.05
C SER A 63 13.40 21.35 11.25
N LEU A 64 13.89 21.79 10.09
CA LEU A 64 14.81 21.00 9.24
C LEU A 64 16.21 20.87 9.83
N SER A 65 16.64 21.84 10.64
CA SER A 65 17.96 21.85 11.26
C SER A 65 17.98 21.17 12.64
N THR A 66 16.80 20.80 13.16
CA THR A 66 16.71 20.05 14.43
C THR A 66 17.14 18.59 14.25
N ILE A 67 17.69 18.01 15.32
CA ILE A 67 18.18 16.63 15.33
C ILE A 67 17.01 15.69 15.62
N CYS A 68 16.77 14.75 14.70
CA CYS A 68 15.77 13.70 14.89
C CYS A 68 16.30 12.59 15.78
N VAL A 69 15.80 12.52 17.01
CA VAL A 69 16.01 11.39 17.93
C VAL A 69 14.94 10.33 17.67
N HIS A 70 15.36 9.15 17.20
CA HIS A 70 14.46 8.09 16.75
C HIS A 70 15.06 6.69 16.93
N HIS A 71 14.26 5.65 16.70
CA HIS A 71 14.74 4.27 16.61
C HIS A 71 14.98 3.86 15.15
N ALA A 72 16.22 3.56 14.77
CA ALA A 72 16.53 3.07 13.42
C ALA A 72 16.06 1.62 13.16
N GLY A 73 15.81 0.86 14.24
CA GLY A 73 15.35 -0.53 14.20
C GLY A 73 13.84 -0.67 14.08
N VAL A 74 13.38 -1.92 14.10
CA VAL A 74 11.98 -2.29 14.02
C VAL A 74 11.42 -2.63 15.40
N PRO A 75 10.11 -2.46 15.63
CA PRO A 75 9.47 -2.93 16.85
C PRO A 75 9.51 -4.47 16.90
N VAL A 76 9.84 -5.04 18.05
CA VAL A 76 9.90 -6.48 18.30
C VAL A 76 9.01 -6.81 19.50
N PHE A 77 8.10 -7.76 19.30
CA PHE A 77 7.20 -8.28 20.33
C PHE A 77 7.44 -9.79 20.44
N HIS A 78 8.11 -10.24 21.50
CA HIS A 78 8.48 -11.63 21.70
C HIS A 78 8.40 -11.99 23.19
N GLU A 79 7.74 -13.11 23.52
CA GLU A 79 7.61 -13.60 24.91
C GLU A 79 7.08 -12.55 25.89
N GLY A 80 6.11 -11.74 25.46
CA GLY A 80 5.53 -10.66 26.28
C GLY A 80 6.39 -9.39 26.38
N LEU A 81 7.67 -9.44 25.97
CA LEU A 81 8.56 -8.30 25.90
C LEU A 81 8.37 -7.50 24.62
N LYS A 82 8.57 -6.19 24.74
CA LYS A 82 8.39 -5.18 23.70
C LYS A 82 9.66 -4.33 23.65
N PHE A 83 10.29 -4.22 22.49
CA PHE A 83 11.54 -3.49 22.34
C PHE A 83 11.81 -3.08 20.89
N TRP A 84 12.82 -2.25 20.69
CA TRP A 84 13.29 -1.86 19.36
C TRP A 84 14.57 -2.60 19.03
N SER A 85 14.68 -3.20 17.84
CA SER A 85 15.84 -4.03 17.45
C SER A 85 17.18 -3.28 17.41
N CYS A 86 17.15 -1.94 17.42
CA CYS A 86 18.33 -1.08 17.38
C CYS A 86 18.96 -0.80 18.76
N CYS A 87 18.31 -1.22 19.85
CA CYS A 87 18.82 -0.98 21.20
C CYS A 87 18.39 -2.09 22.17
N THR A 88 18.90 -2.05 23.39
CA THR A 88 18.72 -3.11 24.39
C THR A 88 17.61 -2.80 25.40
N LYS A 89 16.95 -1.65 25.31
CA LYS A 89 15.83 -1.26 26.20
C LYS A 89 14.62 -2.16 25.90
N LYS A 90 14.12 -2.87 26.93
CA LYS A 90 12.96 -3.77 26.84
C LYS A 90 11.95 -3.42 27.93
N THR A 91 10.68 -3.65 27.63
CA THR A 91 9.58 -3.47 28.59
C THR A 91 8.49 -4.51 28.37
N THR A 92 7.71 -4.80 29.41
CA THR A 92 6.48 -5.61 29.31
C THR A 92 5.26 -4.74 29.01
N GLU A 93 5.31 -3.44 29.31
CA GLU A 93 4.18 -2.52 29.17
C GLU A 93 4.15 -1.86 27.79
N PHE A 94 2.98 -1.88 27.13
CA PHE A 94 2.85 -1.32 25.78
C PHE A 94 2.99 0.21 25.76
N SER A 95 2.42 0.91 26.75
CA SER A 95 2.54 2.37 26.85
C SER A 95 4.00 2.79 27.03
N ALA A 96 4.74 2.11 27.90
CA ALA A 96 6.17 2.36 28.09
C ALA A 96 6.98 2.12 26.81
N PHE A 97 6.60 1.15 25.98
CA PHE A 97 7.25 0.89 24.69
C PHE A 97 7.01 2.04 23.70
N LEU A 98 5.79 2.59 23.62
CA LEU A 98 5.46 3.73 22.77
C LEU A 98 6.13 5.03 23.23
N GLU A 99 6.35 5.18 24.53
CA GLU A 99 6.99 6.34 25.13
C GLU A 99 8.53 6.28 25.10
N GLN A 100 9.10 5.13 24.74
CA GLN A 100 10.54 4.94 24.71
C GLN A 100 11.22 5.94 23.75
N GLU A 101 12.16 6.71 24.29
CA GLU A 101 12.95 7.65 23.49
C GLU A 101 13.88 6.93 22.51
N GLY A 102 13.97 7.50 21.32
CA GLY A 102 14.87 7.06 20.26
C GLY A 102 16.33 6.92 20.71
N CYS A 103 17.05 5.99 20.11
CA CYS A 103 18.46 5.72 20.40
C CYS A 103 19.41 6.17 19.29
N THR A 104 18.89 6.75 18.21
CA THR A 104 19.64 7.16 17.03
C THR A 104 19.36 8.63 16.73
N HIS A 105 20.41 9.37 16.38
CA HIS A 105 20.33 10.76 15.97
C HIS A 105 20.48 10.83 14.44
N GLY A 106 19.62 11.59 13.78
CA GLY A 106 19.66 11.74 12.33
C GLY A 106 18.80 12.90 11.85
N GLN A 107 18.47 12.91 10.56
CA GLN A 107 17.56 13.91 9.98
C GLN A 107 16.10 13.46 10.07
N HIS A 108 15.20 14.43 10.19
CA HIS A 108 13.77 14.17 10.15
C HIS A 108 13.33 13.68 8.76
N VAL A 109 12.37 12.74 8.76
CA VAL A 109 11.75 12.23 7.53
C VAL A 109 10.30 12.69 7.49
N TRP A 110 10.03 13.75 6.74
CA TRP A 110 8.66 14.29 6.60
C TRP A 110 7.84 13.52 5.56
N PHE A 111 8.52 13.01 4.54
CA PHE A 111 7.94 12.16 3.50
C PHE A 111 8.74 10.86 3.43
N LYS A 112 8.06 9.71 3.52
CA LYS A 112 8.71 8.42 3.24
C LYS A 112 8.98 8.40 1.74
N LYS A 113 10.25 8.36 1.34
CA LYS A 113 10.59 7.91 -0.01
C LYS A 113 10.10 6.47 -0.08
N THR A 114 9.11 6.20 -0.91
CA THR A 114 8.63 4.83 -1.17
C THR A 114 9.85 3.99 -1.53
N ALA A 115 10.12 2.94 -0.76
CA ALA A 115 11.24 2.05 -0.99
C ALA A 115 11.07 1.40 -2.37
N GLU A 116 12.12 1.48 -3.20
CA GLU A 116 12.18 1.01 -4.59
C GLU A 116 11.21 1.75 -5.52
N LYS A 117 11.77 2.56 -6.44
CA LYS A 117 11.03 3.42 -7.38
C LYS A 117 9.80 2.70 -7.95
N GLY A 118 8.62 3.11 -7.52
CA GLY A 118 7.35 2.72 -8.13
C GLY A 118 6.80 1.35 -7.77
N GLN A 119 7.30 0.62 -6.76
CA GLN A 119 6.68 -0.65 -6.35
C GLN A 119 5.91 -0.53 -5.02
N VAL A 120 4.58 -0.58 -5.10
CA VAL A 120 3.69 -0.59 -3.92
C VAL A 120 3.45 -2.02 -3.47
N LYS A 121 3.46 -2.27 -2.16
CA LYS A 121 3.09 -3.58 -1.58
C LYS A 121 1.64 -3.55 -1.13
N CYS A 122 0.81 -4.44 -1.67
CA CYS A 122 -0.54 -4.70 -1.19
C CYS A 122 -0.63 -6.09 -0.59
N ARG A 123 -1.50 -6.26 0.41
CA ARG A 123 -1.92 -7.60 0.85
C ARG A 123 -2.83 -8.18 -0.24
N LEU A 124 -2.60 -9.43 -0.60
CA LEU A 124 -3.50 -10.22 -1.45
C LEU A 124 -4.00 -11.40 -0.64
N ASP A 125 -5.30 -11.60 -0.67
CA ASP A 125 -5.97 -12.75 -0.09
C ASP A 125 -6.84 -13.40 -1.17
N TRP A 126 -7.07 -14.70 -1.04
CA TRP A 126 -7.96 -15.40 -1.96
C TRP A 126 -8.66 -16.55 -1.26
N PHE A 127 -9.88 -16.82 -1.70
CA PHE A 127 -10.62 -18.01 -1.29
C PHE A 127 -11.49 -18.50 -2.45
N GLN A 128 -11.90 -19.75 -2.38
CA GLN A 128 -12.79 -20.37 -3.36
C GLN A 128 -14.07 -20.83 -2.67
N THR A 129 -15.20 -20.57 -3.30
CA THR A 129 -16.53 -21.07 -2.88
C THR A 129 -17.18 -21.74 -4.07
N GLY A 130 -17.52 -23.03 -4.00
CA GLY A 130 -18.17 -23.75 -5.12
C GLY A 130 -17.43 -23.52 -6.46
N SER A 131 -18.09 -22.80 -7.37
CA SER A 131 -17.61 -22.40 -8.70
C SER A 131 -16.97 -21.01 -8.79
N THR A 132 -16.75 -20.32 -7.66
CA THR A 132 -16.26 -18.93 -7.62
C THR A 132 -14.93 -18.84 -6.90
N VAL A 133 -13.93 -18.26 -7.56
CA VAL A 133 -12.68 -17.82 -6.92
C VAL A 133 -12.78 -16.32 -6.67
N VAL A 134 -12.64 -15.94 -5.40
CA VAL A 134 -12.58 -14.54 -4.99
C VAL A 134 -11.14 -14.20 -4.68
N VAL A 135 -10.56 -13.30 -5.47
CA VAL A 135 -9.30 -12.63 -5.15
C VAL A 135 -9.64 -11.31 -4.48
N SER A 136 -8.88 -10.90 -3.48
CA SER A 136 -9.04 -9.64 -2.75
C SER A 136 -7.69 -8.97 -2.58
N ILE A 137 -7.53 -7.77 -3.13
CA ILE A 137 -6.27 -7.01 -3.08
C ILE A 137 -6.50 -5.76 -2.24
N PHE A 138 -5.84 -5.65 -1.09
CA PHE A 138 -6.04 -4.55 -0.16
C PHE A 138 -5.10 -3.39 -0.48
N GLY A 139 -5.62 -2.39 -1.20
CA GLY A 139 -4.89 -1.18 -1.58
C GLY A 139 -5.70 0.08 -1.23
N LYS A 140 -5.13 0.98 -0.41
CA LYS A 140 -5.74 2.29 -0.12
C LYS A 140 -5.30 3.30 -1.16
N LYS A 141 -6.20 4.20 -1.58
CA LYS A 141 -5.87 5.34 -2.45
C LYS A 141 -5.29 4.97 -3.82
N TYR A 142 -5.65 3.80 -4.34
CA TYR A 142 -5.34 3.48 -5.73
C TYR A 142 -6.30 4.23 -6.68
N ASP A 143 -5.84 4.52 -7.89
CA ASP A 143 -6.67 5.12 -8.95
C ASP A 143 -7.25 4.01 -9.84
N PRO A 144 -8.56 3.71 -9.75
CA PRO A 144 -9.19 2.64 -10.52
C PRO A 144 -9.28 2.96 -12.02
N LEU A 145 -9.13 4.23 -12.44
CA LEU A 145 -9.18 4.63 -13.85
C LEU A 145 -7.84 4.43 -14.56
N ARG A 146 -6.74 4.46 -13.80
CA ARG A 146 -5.38 4.19 -14.30
C ARG A 146 -4.91 2.76 -14.04
N SER A 147 -5.67 2.00 -13.26
CA SER A 147 -5.39 0.61 -12.91
C SER A 147 -5.98 -0.35 -13.94
N LYS A 148 -5.37 -1.54 -14.08
CA LYS A 148 -5.80 -2.58 -15.02
C LYS A 148 -5.85 -3.94 -14.36
N VAL A 149 -6.88 -4.70 -14.70
CA VAL A 149 -7.02 -6.12 -14.34
C VAL A 149 -7.26 -6.89 -15.62
N LEU A 150 -6.33 -7.77 -15.97
CA LEU A 150 -6.37 -8.61 -17.15
C LEU A 150 -6.62 -10.05 -16.72
N LEU A 151 -7.53 -10.74 -17.39
CA LEU A 151 -7.90 -12.10 -17.06
C LEU A 151 -7.97 -12.97 -18.31
N SER A 152 -7.42 -14.17 -18.22
CA SER A 152 -7.65 -15.28 -19.15
C SER A 152 -8.10 -16.51 -18.35
N PRO A 153 -8.53 -17.61 -19.00
CA PRO A 153 -8.95 -18.82 -18.30
C PRO A 153 -7.90 -19.40 -17.34
N VAL A 154 -6.62 -19.07 -17.55
CA VAL A 154 -5.48 -19.66 -16.83
C VAL A 154 -4.56 -18.62 -16.18
N ARG A 155 -4.87 -17.32 -16.26
CA ARG A 155 -3.96 -16.26 -15.78
C ARG A 155 -4.71 -15.00 -15.37
N LEU A 156 -4.37 -14.45 -14.21
CA LEU A 156 -4.80 -13.15 -13.71
C LEU A 156 -3.59 -12.23 -13.61
N LYS A 157 -3.63 -11.09 -14.30
CA LYS A 157 -2.67 -10.00 -14.12
C LYS A 157 -3.35 -8.79 -13.53
N VAL A 158 -2.72 -8.20 -12.53
CA VAL A 158 -3.22 -6.99 -11.87
C VAL A 158 -2.13 -5.95 -11.88
N ASP A 159 -2.51 -4.72 -12.25
CA ASP A 159 -1.69 -3.53 -12.16
C ASP A 159 -2.52 -2.41 -11.52
N LEU A 160 -2.26 -2.11 -10.24
CA LEU A 160 -2.95 -1.04 -9.52
C LEU A 160 -2.01 0.16 -9.37
N TYR A 161 -2.42 1.32 -9.87
CA TYR A 161 -1.65 2.57 -9.76
C TYR A 161 -2.03 3.37 -8.51
N PHE A 162 -1.03 3.88 -7.79
CA PHE A 162 -1.16 4.64 -6.56
C PHE A 162 -0.57 6.05 -6.76
N PRO A 163 -1.41 7.08 -6.99
CA PRO A 163 -0.95 8.43 -7.30
C PRO A 163 -0.08 9.06 -6.20
N GLU A 164 -0.43 8.84 -4.93
CA GLU A 164 0.28 9.41 -3.77
C GLU A 164 1.63 8.73 -3.49
N GLU A 165 1.90 7.59 -4.12
CA GLU A 165 3.15 6.84 -3.99
C GLU A 165 3.96 6.87 -5.30
N ASP A 166 3.39 7.41 -6.39
CA ASP A 166 3.92 7.36 -7.75
C ASP A 166 4.45 5.96 -8.10
N GLY A 167 3.59 4.97 -7.88
CA GLY A 167 3.96 3.57 -8.00
C GLY A 167 2.79 2.64 -8.25
N ASN A 168 3.13 1.40 -8.58
CA ASN A 168 2.21 0.36 -8.98
C ASN A 168 2.35 -0.86 -8.07
N TYR A 169 1.21 -1.48 -7.75
CA TYR A 169 1.16 -2.86 -7.27
C TYR A 169 0.90 -3.77 -8.47
N GLN A 170 1.84 -4.65 -8.76
CA GLN A 170 1.75 -5.60 -9.86
C GLN A 170 1.71 -7.04 -9.36
N GLN A 171 0.83 -7.86 -9.93
CA GLN A 171 0.75 -9.30 -9.73
C GLN A 171 0.47 -10.03 -11.03
N ASP A 172 1.03 -11.23 -11.16
CA ASP A 172 0.86 -12.11 -12.30
C ASP A 172 0.70 -13.54 -11.79
N ILE A 173 -0.54 -14.03 -11.79
CA ILE A 173 -0.95 -15.25 -11.10
C ILE A 173 -1.45 -16.26 -12.14
N GLU A 174 -0.85 -17.44 -12.15
CA GLU A 174 -1.36 -18.57 -12.94
C GLU A 174 -2.50 -19.28 -12.20
N LEU A 175 -3.67 -19.35 -12.82
CA LEU A 175 -4.86 -19.99 -12.28
C LEU A 175 -4.81 -21.49 -12.57
N ARG A 176 -4.97 -22.34 -11.54
CA ARG A 176 -4.88 -23.81 -11.70
C ARG A 176 -6.20 -24.47 -12.18
N GLY A 177 -7.35 -23.83 -11.96
CA GLY A 177 -8.65 -24.24 -12.51
C GLY A 177 -8.82 -23.87 -14.00
N ILE A 178 -9.82 -24.44 -14.65
CA ILE A 178 -10.27 -24.09 -16.02
C ILE A 178 -11.71 -23.61 -15.87
N GLU A 179 -11.95 -22.30 -15.88
CA GLU A 179 -13.31 -21.75 -15.82
C GLU A 179 -13.59 -20.87 -17.05
N PRO A 180 -14.80 -20.91 -17.64
CA PRO A 180 -15.15 -20.08 -18.80
C PRO A 180 -15.09 -18.58 -18.46
N VAL A 181 -14.67 -17.75 -19.42
CA VAL A 181 -14.43 -16.31 -19.21
C VAL A 181 -15.71 -15.47 -19.02
N SER A 182 -16.87 -16.12 -19.10
CA SER A 182 -18.17 -15.48 -19.31
C SER A 182 -18.83 -14.86 -18.07
N SER A 183 -18.27 -15.03 -16.87
CA SER A 183 -19.00 -14.71 -15.62
C SER A 183 -18.20 -13.92 -14.59
N TYR A 184 -17.18 -13.16 -14.99
CA TYR A 184 -16.37 -12.39 -14.03
C TYR A 184 -16.89 -10.97 -13.78
N LEU A 185 -16.89 -10.57 -12.51
CA LEU A 185 -17.16 -9.19 -12.10
C LEU A 185 -15.98 -8.67 -11.29
N ALA A 186 -15.29 -7.63 -11.76
CA ALA A 186 -14.35 -6.85 -10.95
C ALA A 186 -15.11 -5.71 -10.28
N SER A 187 -14.98 -5.54 -8.96
CA SER A 187 -15.60 -4.43 -8.23
C SER A 187 -14.61 -3.74 -7.32
N GLY A 188 -14.66 -2.41 -7.23
CA GLY A 188 -13.91 -1.60 -6.27
C GLY A 188 -14.86 -0.99 -5.25
N LEU A 189 -14.65 -1.29 -3.97
CA LEU A 189 -15.45 -0.79 -2.83
C LEU A 189 -14.58 0.05 -1.88
N THR A 190 -15.22 0.96 -1.13
CA THR A 190 -14.56 1.96 -0.26
C THR A 190 -14.54 1.60 1.23
N THR A 191 -15.15 0.49 1.65
CA THR A 191 -15.33 0.18 3.08
C THR A 191 -14.26 -0.78 3.59
N GLU A 192 -13.22 -0.23 4.23
CA GLU A 192 -12.21 -0.85 5.13
C GLU A 192 -11.40 -2.05 4.61
N ALA A 193 -11.79 -2.60 3.47
CA ALA A 193 -11.16 -3.61 2.66
C ALA A 193 -11.41 -3.21 1.20
N ASN A 194 -10.63 -2.25 0.72
CA ASN A 194 -10.69 -1.81 -0.68
C ASN A 194 -10.11 -2.92 -1.56
N GLY A 195 -10.93 -3.93 -1.86
CA GLY A 195 -10.59 -5.12 -2.62
C GLY A 195 -11.19 -5.07 -4.02
N VAL A 196 -10.40 -5.47 -5.02
CA VAL A 196 -10.95 -5.95 -6.30
C VAL A 196 -11.58 -7.31 -6.02
N GLN A 197 -12.90 -7.39 -5.82
CA GLN A 197 -13.57 -8.69 -5.73
C GLN A 197 -13.86 -9.19 -7.14
N LEU A 198 -13.35 -10.37 -7.48
CA LEU A 198 -13.76 -11.15 -8.64
C LEU A 198 -14.90 -12.08 -8.20
N LYS A 199 -16.13 -11.84 -8.68
CA LYS A 199 -17.28 -12.74 -8.45
C LYS A 199 -17.63 -13.46 -9.74
N ASN A 200 -17.82 -14.77 -9.64
CA ASN A 200 -18.45 -15.59 -10.67
C ASN A 200 -19.98 -15.48 -10.47
N VAL A 201 -20.74 -15.11 -11.51
CA VAL A 201 -22.21 -15.21 -11.53
C VAL A 201 -22.61 -16.53 -12.19
#